data_AF-J9GLB4-F1
#
_entry.id   AF-J9GLB4-F1
#
_cell.length_a   1.000
_cell.length_b   1.000
_cell.length_c   1.000
_cell.angle_alpha   90.00
_cell.angle_beta   90.00
_cell.angle_gamma   90.00
#
_symmetry.space_group_name_H-M   'P 1'
#
loop_
_entity.id
_entity.type
_entity.pdbx_description
1 polymer ?
#
loop_
_entity_poly.entity_id
_entity_poly.type
_entity_poly.pdbx_seq_one_letter_code
_entity_poly.pdbx_strand_id
1 'polypeptide(L)' 'MNNNDNKVMGPMEFAVVRNNYYQIDVNSVKAIGSNRPIDPEFSTPDEMPKSYLEVSVKVLPWIVRKNSIDF' A
#
# COMPACT_ATOMS: atom_id res chain seq x y z
N MET A 1 21.74 -5.91 -5.14
CA MET A 1 21.62 -7.33 -5.54
C MET A 1 20.14 -7.62 -5.71
N ASN A 2 19.70 -8.06 -6.89
CA ASN A 2 18.30 -8.41 -7.21
C ASN A 2 18.28 -9.90 -7.59
N ASN A 3 17.44 -10.70 -6.92
CA ASN A 3 17.33 -12.15 -7.13
C ASN A 3 16.48 -12.53 -8.35
N ASN A 4 15.80 -11.58 -9.02
CA ASN A 4 14.84 -11.85 -10.10
C ASN A 4 13.72 -12.86 -9.73
N ASP A 5 13.54 -13.17 -8.45
CA ASP A 5 12.47 -14.00 -7.94
C ASP A 5 11.38 -13.09 -7.37
N ASN A 6 10.27 -12.98 -8.09
CA ASN A 6 9.11 -12.18 -7.69
C ASN A 6 8.38 -12.72 -6.45
N LYS A 7 8.83 -13.82 -5.85
CA LYS A 7 8.26 -14.40 -4.62
C LYS A 7 9.07 -14.12 -3.36
N VAL A 8 10.13 -13.31 -3.49
CA VAL A 8 10.97 -12.92 -2.36
C VAL A 8 10.81 -11.42 -2.14
N MET A 9 10.18 -11.08 -1.02
CA MET A 9 9.93 -9.70 -0.61
C MET A 9 11.19 -8.83 -0.74
N GLY A 10 11.06 -7.76 -1.51
CA GLY A 10 12.09 -6.76 -1.69
C GLY A 10 12.29 -5.90 -0.43
N PRO A 11 13.48 -5.31 -0.24
CA PRO A 11 13.66 -4.36 0.85
C PRO A 11 12.70 -3.17 0.67
N MET A 12 11.94 -2.85 1.72
CA MET A 12 10.97 -1.74 1.77
C MET A 12 9.75 -1.87 0.84
N GLU A 13 9.44 -3.07 0.33
CA GLU A 13 8.34 -3.28 -0.62
C GLU A 13 6.96 -2.84 -0.08
N PHE A 14 6.65 -3.14 1.18
CA PHE A 14 5.40 -2.78 1.85
C PHE A 14 5.53 -1.61 2.84
N ALA A 15 6.68 -0.94 2.85
CA ALA A 15 6.97 0.10 3.83
C ALA A 15 6.29 1.43 3.49
N VAL A 16 5.77 2.10 4.51
CA VAL A 16 5.27 3.48 4.42
C VAL A 16 6.37 4.44 4.86
N VAL A 17 6.75 5.38 3.99
CA VAL A 17 7.86 6.32 4.21
C VAL A 17 7.30 7.74 4.28
N ARG A 18 7.84 8.53 5.23
CA ARG A 18 7.47 9.94 5.43
C ARG A 18 7.56 10.75 4.12
N ASN A 19 6.70 11.77 3.99
CA ASN A 19 6.67 12.72 2.86
C ASN A 19 6.35 12.09 1.48
N ASN A 20 5.62 10.97 1.48
CA ASN A 20 5.05 10.38 0.27
C ASN A 20 3.52 10.41 0.34
N TYR A 21 2.89 10.61 -0.81
CA TYR A 21 1.46 10.48 -1.00
C TYR A 21 1.17 9.12 -1.64
N TYR A 22 0.39 8.29 -0.94
CA TYR A 22 0.00 6.97 -1.40
C TYR A 22 -1.43 7.04 -1.92
N GLN A 23 -1.60 6.92 -3.24
CA GLN A 23 -2.90 6.82 -3.87
C GLN A 23 -3.25 5.35 -4.08
N ILE A 24 -4.43 4.95 -3.61
CA ILE A 24 -4.94 3.59 -3.75
C ILE A 24 -6.25 3.67 -4.52
N ASP A 25 -6.26 3.12 -5.73
CA ASP A 25 -7.44 3.02 -6.58
C ASP A 25 -7.99 1.59 -6.49
N VAL A 26 -9.27 1.44 -6.14
CA VAL A 26 -9.94 0.13 -6.10
C VAL A 26 -10.52 -0.17 -7.49
N ASN A 27 -9.98 -1.19 -8.15
CA ASN A 27 -10.40 -1.59 -9.49
C ASN A 27 -11.60 -2.54 -9.44
N SER A 28 -11.62 -3.49 -8.50
CA SER A 28 -12.72 -4.45 -8.36
C SER A 28 -12.82 -5.04 -6.96
N VAL A 29 -14.03 -5.50 -6.61
CA VAL A 29 -14.30 -6.26 -5.38
C VAL A 29 -14.53 -7.71 -5.77
N LYS A 30 -13.65 -8.61 -5.32
CA LYS A 30 -13.64 -10.03 -5.72
C LYS A 30 -14.43 -10.92 -4.76
N ALA A 31 -14.54 -10.54 -3.49
CA ALA A 31 -15.25 -11.30 -2.48
C ALA A 31 -15.73 -10.42 -1.32
N ILE A 32 -16.72 -10.91 -0.58
CA ILE A 32 -17.16 -10.28 0.67
C ILE A 32 -16.07 -10.50 1.73
N GLY A 33 -15.60 -9.42 2.34
CA GLY A 33 -14.63 -9.44 3.44
C GLY A 33 -15.29 -9.66 4.82
N SER A 34 -14.48 -9.63 5.87
CA SER A 34 -14.97 -9.71 7.25
C SER A 34 -15.76 -8.46 7.65
N ASN A 35 -16.80 -8.64 8.47
CA ASN A 35 -17.61 -7.55 8.99
C ASN A 35 -16.92 -6.71 10.08
N ARG A 36 -15.77 -7.19 10.58
CA ARG A 36 -14.94 -6.51 11.57
C ARG A 36 -13.52 -6.36 11.03
N PRO A 37 -12.82 -5.26 11.35
CA PRO A 37 -11.39 -5.16 11.11
C PRO A 37 -10.68 -6.35 11.76
N ILE A 38 -9.78 -6.98 11.02
CA ILE A 38 -8.92 -8.05 11.52
C ILE A 38 -7.59 -7.40 11.89
N ASP A 39 -7.11 -7.66 13.10
CA ASP A 39 -5.73 -7.37 13.47
C ASP A 39 -4.85 -8.49 12.87
N PRO A 40 -3.96 -8.19 11.91
CA PRO A 40 -3.13 -9.21 11.29
C PRO A 40 -2.17 -9.82 12.34
N GLU A 41 -2.03 -11.14 12.32
CA GLU A 41 -1.08 -11.82 13.18
C GLU A 41 0.35 -11.58 12.65
N PHE A 42 1.31 -11.23 13.53
CA PHE A 42 2.69 -10.91 13.15
C PHE A 42 3.41 -12.02 12.35
N SER A 43 2.92 -13.26 12.43
CA SER A 43 3.46 -14.42 11.71
C SER A 43 2.95 -14.55 10.28
N THR A 44 1.93 -13.78 9.90
CA THR A 44 1.30 -13.85 8.57
C THR A 44 2.14 -13.06 7.56
N PRO A 45 2.66 -13.68 6.49
CA PRO A 45 3.40 -12.95 5.46
C PRO A 45 2.50 -11.94 4.73
N ASP A 46 3.05 -10.78 4.39
CA ASP A 46 2.32 -9.73 3.64
C ASP A 46 1.97 -10.16 2.20
N GLU A 47 2.75 -11.09 1.63
CA GLU A 47 2.48 -11.73 0.33
C GLU A 47 1.43 -12.86 0.48
N MET A 48 0.20 -12.51 0.85
CA MET A 48 -0.88 -13.50 0.88
C MET A 48 -1.47 -13.73 -0.52
N PRO A 49 -1.68 -14.99 -0.94
CA PRO A 49 -2.27 -15.29 -2.24
C PRO A 49 -3.77 -14.94 -2.32
N LYS A 50 -4.44 -14.73 -1.18
CA LYS A 50 -5.87 -14.43 -1.13
C LYS A 50 -6.13 -12.93 -1.09
N SER A 51 -6.61 -12.39 -2.20
CA SER A 51 -7.04 -10.99 -2.29
C SER A 51 -8.56 -10.86 -2.42
N TYR A 52 -9.14 -9.95 -1.64
CA TYR A 52 -10.56 -9.57 -1.70
C TYR A 52 -10.80 -8.38 -2.64
N LEU A 53 -9.77 -7.57 -2.87
CA LEU A 53 -9.84 -6.34 -3.65
C LEU A 53 -8.72 -6.31 -4.67
N GLU A 54 -9.07 -5.98 -5.91
CA GLU A 54 -8.07 -5.60 -6.88
C GLU A 54 -7.79 -4.11 -6.74
N VAL A 55 -6.55 -3.77 -6.41
CA VAL A 55 -6.14 -2.38 -6.18
C VAL A 55 -4.93 -2.02 -7.02
N SER A 56 -4.84 -0.75 -7.39
CA SER A 56 -3.64 -0.16 -7.98
C SER A 56 -3.11 0.91 -7.05
N VAL A 57 -1.84 0.80 -6.67
CA VAL A 57 -1.18 1.74 -5.76
C VAL A 57 -0.20 2.60 -6.56
N LYS A 58 -0.29 3.92 -6.38
CA LYS A 58 0.68 4.88 -6.92
C LYS A 58 1.30 5.67 -5.77
N VAL A 59 2.63 5.76 -5.78
CA VAL A 59 3.37 6.58 -4.81
C VAL A 59 3.81 7.87 -5.52
N LEU A 60 3.36 9.00 -5.02
CA LEU A 60 3.68 10.34 -5.54
C LEU A 60 4.45 11.14 -4.47
N PRO A 61 5.33 12.07 -4.87
CA PRO A 61 5.96 12.97 -3.91
C PRO A 61 4.91 13.87 -3.24
N TRP A 62 5.04 14.10 -1.93
CA TRP A 62 4.18 15.05 -1.23
C TRP A 62 4.52 16.48 -1.67
N ILE A 63 3.55 17.17 -2.30
CA ILE A 63 3.79 18.50 -2.89
C ILE A 63 3.50 19.64 -1.92
N VAL A 64 4.29 20.71 -2.03
CA VAL A 64 4.03 21.98 -1.33
C VAL A 64 2.97 22.76 -2.10
N ARG A 65 1.85 23.10 -1.46
CA ARG A 65 0.86 24.03 -2.04
C ARG A 65 1.29 25.47 -1.75
N LYS A 66 1.21 26.36 -2.75
CA LYS A 66 1.38 27.80 -2.53
C LYS A 66 0.20 28.29 -1.70
N ASN A 67 0.46 28.71 -0.46
CA ASN A 67 -0.52 29.37 0.39
C ASN A 67 -0.11 30.84 0.55
N SER A 68 -0.97 31.78 0.18
CA SER A 68 -0.72 33.20 0.42
C SER A 68 -1.05 33.49 1.87
N ILE A 69 -0.06 33.95 2.63
CA ILE A 69 -0.26 34.44 4.00
C ILE A 69 -0.03 35.96 3.97
N ASP A 70 -1.04 36.71 4.38
CA ASP A 70 -0.90 38.13 4.68
C ASP A 70 -0.30 38.26 6.09
N PHE A 71 0.70 39.14 6.21
CA PHE A 71 1.37 39.48 7.46
C PHE A 71 0.93 40.85 7.95
#